data_AF-T1I739-F1
#
_entry.id   AF-T1I739-F1
#
_cell.length_a   1.000
_cell.length_b   1.000
_cell.length_c   1.000
_cell.angle_alpha   90.00
_cell.angle_beta   90.00
_cell.angle_gamma   90.00
#
_symmetry.space_group_name_H-M   'P 1'
#
loop_
_entity.id
_entity.type
_entity.pdbx_description
1 polymer ?
#
loop_
_entity_poly.entity_id
_entity_poly.type
_entity_poly.pdbx_seq_one_letter_code
_entity_poly.pdbx_strand_id
1 'polypeptide(L)'
;MENPQEVLRECLEKFSTPDYIMEPGIFSQLKRYFQAGGSPEQVIELLSHNYKAVAQMANLVAEWLILGGVKVTNVQAMVENHLKEMILKTFDPKKADTIFTEEGETPAWLTAMIEHPTWRSLIYRLAEEYPDCLMLNFTIKLISDAGFQGEITSISTAAQQIEVFSRVLKTAISGFLTTSDDWQKSIDECGKMVCHGQHTYVYSQVLLHVLSKEAKGGSTMKRLAQEITKCAQQE
;
A
#
# COMPACT_ATOMS: atom_id res chain seq x y z
N MET A 1 -10.55 24.19 28.22
CA MET A 1 -10.05 25.28 27.37
C MET A 1 -8.55 25.31 27.53
N GLU A 2 -7.80 25.12 26.45
CA GLU A 2 -6.33 25.23 26.47
C GLU A 2 -5.91 26.64 26.89
N ASN A 3 -4.79 26.77 27.61
CA ASN A 3 -4.26 28.07 28.01
C ASN A 3 -3.75 28.83 26.77
N PRO A 4 -4.28 30.03 26.46
CA PRO A 4 -3.89 30.79 25.27
C PRO A 4 -2.38 31.03 25.16
N GLN A 5 -1.69 31.25 26.29
CA GLN A 5 -0.24 31.47 26.29
C GLN A 5 0.55 30.21 25.92
N GLU A 6 0.05 29.03 26.29
CA GLU A 6 0.69 27.76 25.99
C GLU A 6 0.50 27.42 24.50
N VAL A 7 -0.69 27.66 23.95
CA VAL A 7 -0.99 27.52 22.52
C VAL A 7 -0.06 28.41 21.68
N LEU A 8 0.11 29.68 22.07
CA LEU A 8 1.02 30.59 21.38
C LEU A 8 2.46 30.08 21.39
N ARG A 9 2.95 29.61 22.54
CA ARG A 9 4.31 29.07 22.67
C ARG A 9 4.52 27.85 21.78
N GLU A 10 3.60 26.88 21.80
CA GLU A 10 3.67 25.68 20.95
C GLU A 10 3.71 26.02 19.45
N CYS A 11 2.85 26.96 19.03
CA CYS A 11 2.80 27.40 17.64
C CYS A 11 4.12 28.09 17.24
N LEU A 12 4.66 28.97 18.10
CA LEU A 12 5.92 29.65 17.84
C LEU A 12 7.11 28.70 17.79
N GLU A 13 7.17 27.69 18.67
CA GLU A 13 8.19 26.63 18.63
C GLU A 13 8.15 25.90 17.28
N LYS A 14 6.95 25.57 16.78
CA LYS A 14 6.77 24.95 15.46
C LYS A 14 7.19 25.86 14.32
N PHE A 15 6.75 27.12 14.29
CA PHE A 15 7.10 28.09 13.25
C PHE A 15 8.60 28.40 13.20
N SER A 16 9.32 28.16 14.29
CA SER A 16 10.77 28.30 14.37
C SER A 16 11.53 27.11 13.80
N THR A 17 10.85 26.01 13.45
CA THR A 17 11.51 24.85 12.84
C THR A 17 11.80 25.09 11.35
N PRO A 18 12.89 24.52 10.80
CA PRO A 18 13.25 24.72 9.40
C PRO A 18 12.15 24.26 8.44
N ASP A 19 11.86 25.07 7.43
CA ASP A 19 10.88 24.77 6.36
C ASP A 19 9.45 24.47 6.85
N TYR A 20 9.07 24.86 8.07
CA TYR A 20 7.73 24.60 8.62
C TYR A 20 6.58 25.18 7.77
N ILE A 21 6.87 26.22 6.96
CA ILE A 21 5.94 26.78 5.99
C ILE A 21 5.44 25.75 4.95
N MET A 22 6.22 24.69 4.71
CA MET A 22 5.91 23.62 3.76
C MET A 22 5.17 22.43 4.41
N GLU A 23 4.98 22.44 5.73
CA GLU A 23 4.29 21.36 6.43
C GLU A 23 2.79 21.36 6.13
N PRO A 24 2.15 20.19 5.91
CA PRO A 24 0.74 20.11 5.52
C PRO A 24 -0.22 20.71 6.55
N GLY A 25 0.18 20.76 7.82
CA GLY A 25 -0.60 21.35 8.92
C GLY A 25 -0.44 22.87 9.09
N ILE A 26 0.30 23.58 8.24
CA ILE A 26 0.63 24.99 8.45
C ILE A 26 -0.62 25.86 8.62
N PHE A 27 -1.64 25.69 7.79
CA PHE A 27 -2.86 26.50 7.84
C PHE A 27 -3.68 26.28 9.10
N SER A 28 -3.76 25.03 9.60
CA SER A 28 -4.48 24.74 10.84
C SER A 28 -3.76 25.34 12.04
N GLN A 29 -2.42 25.31 12.05
CA GLN A 29 -1.62 25.92 13.11
C GLN A 29 -1.64 27.44 13.07
N LEU A 30 -1.62 28.06 11.88
CA LEU A 30 -1.80 29.51 11.73
C LEU A 30 -3.15 29.95 12.29
N LYS A 31 -4.23 29.22 11.94
CA LYS A 31 -5.57 29.50 12.47
C LYS A 31 -5.60 29.39 13.99
N ARG A 32 -5.01 28.33 14.57
CA ARG A 32 -4.92 28.13 16.03
C ARG A 32 -4.14 29.26 16.71
N TYR A 33 -3.02 29.69 16.12
CA TYR A 33 -2.20 30.79 16.62
C TYR A 33 -2.95 32.13 16.62
N PHE A 34 -3.63 32.49 15.53
CA PHE A 34 -4.40 33.73 15.46
C PHE A 34 -5.61 33.74 16.41
N GLN A 35 -6.28 32.58 16.58
CA GLN A 35 -7.37 32.45 17.55
C GLN A 35 -6.92 32.63 19.01
N ALA A 36 -5.66 32.34 19.32
CA ALA A 36 -5.06 32.56 20.63
C ALA A 36 -4.52 34.00 20.82
N GLY A 37 -4.65 34.88 19.82
CA GLY A 37 -4.21 36.28 19.89
C GLY A 37 -2.78 36.54 19.40
N GLY A 38 -2.22 35.64 18.59
CA GLY A 38 -0.86 35.77 18.05
C GLY A 38 -0.70 36.90 17.01
N SER A 39 0.51 37.47 16.92
CA SER A 39 0.84 38.57 16.00
C SER A 39 1.20 38.04 14.59
N PRO A 40 0.57 38.56 13.52
CA PRO A 40 0.93 38.22 12.14
C PRO A 40 2.39 38.54 11.79
N GLU A 41 2.93 39.65 12.28
CA GLU A 41 4.29 40.09 11.99
C GLU A 41 5.31 39.06 12.49
N GLN A 42 5.12 38.58 13.73
CA GLN A 42 6.02 37.61 14.35
C GLN A 42 6.04 36.28 13.60
N VAL A 43 4.88 35.78 13.15
CA VAL A 43 4.83 34.51 12.42
C VAL A 43 5.41 34.65 11.01
N ILE A 44 5.19 35.77 10.34
CA ILE A 44 5.82 36.05 9.03
C ILE A 44 7.32 36.07 9.16
N GLU A 45 7.86 36.77 10.17
CA GLU A 45 9.30 36.84 10.43
C GLU A 45 9.88 35.44 10.69
N LEU A 46 9.26 34.65 11.58
CA LEU A 46 9.75 33.30 11.91
C LEU A 46 9.69 32.34 10.72
N LEU A 47 8.58 32.29 9.98
CA LEU A 47 8.45 31.38 8.84
C LEU A 47 9.38 31.78 7.69
N SER A 48 9.55 33.08 7.44
CA SER A 48 10.44 33.57 6.38
C SER A 48 11.90 33.35 6.74
N HIS A 49 12.28 33.59 8.00
CA HIS A 49 13.65 33.42 8.47
C HIS A 49 14.09 31.96 8.48
N ASN A 50 13.16 31.04 8.81
CA ASN A 50 13.46 29.61 8.92
C ASN A 50 13.21 28.82 7.63
N TYR A 51 12.79 29.48 6.54
CA TYR A 51 12.67 28.85 5.24
C TYR A 51 14.04 28.64 4.60
N LYS A 52 14.45 27.37 4.46
CA LYS A 52 15.70 26.92 3.86
C LYS A 52 15.53 26.37 2.44
N ALA A 53 14.29 26.17 2.00
CA ALA A 53 13.94 25.70 0.66
C ALA A 53 14.54 24.32 0.31
N VAL A 54 14.62 23.40 1.28
CA VAL A 54 15.24 22.08 1.07
C VAL A 54 14.57 21.29 -0.05
N ALA A 55 13.23 21.34 -0.13
CA ALA A 55 12.48 20.68 -1.20
C ALA A 55 12.84 21.23 -2.60
N GLN A 56 12.99 22.55 -2.72
CA GLN A 56 13.34 23.21 -3.97
C GLN A 56 14.79 22.91 -4.37
N MET A 57 15.71 22.87 -3.39
CA MET A 57 17.09 22.44 -3.64
C MET A 57 17.15 20.98 -4.13
N ALA A 58 16.32 20.08 -3.58
CA ALA A 58 16.24 18.71 -4.05
C ALA A 58 15.78 18.63 -5.52
N ASN A 59 14.78 19.44 -5.91
CA ASN A 59 14.34 19.54 -7.30
C ASN A 59 15.46 20.07 -8.22
N LEU A 60 16.19 21.09 -7.79
CA LEU A 60 17.31 21.64 -8.57
C LEU A 60 18.42 20.61 -8.79
N VAL A 61 18.75 19.83 -7.75
CA VAL A 61 19.71 18.72 -7.87
C VAL A 61 19.20 17.65 -8.82
N ALA A 62 17.90 17.32 -8.78
CA ALA A 62 17.28 16.38 -9.71
C ALA A 62 17.40 16.87 -11.18
N GLU A 63 17.15 18.16 -11.43
CA GLU A 63 17.33 18.77 -12.74
C GLU A 63 18.79 18.74 -13.21
N TRP A 64 19.74 19.04 -12.32
CA TRP A 64 21.16 18.98 -12.63
C TRP A 64 21.63 17.56 -12.97
N LEU A 65 21.10 16.53 -12.29
CA LEU A 65 21.38 15.14 -12.64
C LEU A 65 20.88 14.82 -14.07
N ILE A 66 19.69 15.31 -14.43
CA ILE A 66 19.12 15.14 -15.76
C ILE A 66 19.99 15.84 -16.81
N LEU A 67 20.39 17.09 -16.56
CA LEU A 67 21.30 17.84 -17.44
C LEU A 67 22.68 17.19 -17.56
N GLY A 68 23.16 16.56 -16.48
CA GLY A 68 24.39 15.78 -16.44
C GLY A 68 24.35 14.44 -17.19
N GLY A 69 23.22 14.11 -17.83
CA GLY A 69 23.04 12.92 -18.66
C GLY A 69 22.40 11.72 -17.96
N VAL A 70 21.96 11.88 -16.70
CA VAL A 70 21.18 10.83 -16.02
C VAL A 70 19.77 10.81 -16.61
N LYS A 71 19.28 9.62 -16.96
CA LYS A 71 17.91 9.46 -17.48
C LYS A 71 16.88 9.92 -16.45
N VAL A 72 15.86 10.65 -16.90
CA VAL A 72 14.73 11.12 -16.06
C VAL A 72 14.12 9.97 -15.23
N THR A 73 13.92 8.81 -15.86
CA THR A 73 13.39 7.61 -15.20
C THR A 73 14.24 7.14 -14.02
N ASN A 74 15.56 7.31 -14.09
CA ASN A 74 16.47 6.91 -13.02
C ASN A 74 16.40 7.89 -11.85
N VAL A 75 16.30 9.20 -12.14
CA VAL A 75 16.14 10.22 -11.09
C VAL A 75 14.80 10.06 -10.39
N GLN A 76 13.71 9.80 -11.13
CA GLN A 76 12.41 9.46 -10.56
C GLN A 76 12.49 8.22 -9.66
N ALA A 77 13.12 7.14 -10.14
CA ALA A 77 13.31 5.94 -9.35
C ALA A 77 14.12 6.18 -8.08
N MET A 78 15.13 7.07 -8.08
CA MET A 78 15.87 7.43 -6.86
C MET A 78 14.95 8.06 -5.81
N VAL A 79 14.08 8.99 -6.21
CA VAL A 79 13.12 9.65 -5.31
C VAL A 79 12.07 8.66 -4.82
N GLU A 80 11.47 7.87 -5.71
CA GLU A 80 10.48 6.86 -5.36
C GLU A 80 11.04 5.82 -4.38
N ASN A 81 12.26 5.31 -4.63
CA ASN A 81 12.90 4.34 -3.75
C ASN A 81 13.19 4.94 -2.37
N HIS A 82 13.65 6.19 -2.30
CA HIS A 82 13.89 6.85 -1.03
C HIS A 82 12.59 7.06 -0.22
N LEU A 83 11.52 7.50 -0.88
CA LEU A 83 10.19 7.62 -0.27
C LEU A 83 9.68 6.26 0.21
N LYS A 84 9.85 5.21 -0.59
CA LYS A 84 9.49 3.84 -0.22
C LYS A 84 10.19 3.40 1.06
N GLU A 85 11.51 3.61 1.15
CA GLU A 85 12.27 3.29 2.36
C GLU A 85 11.84 4.11 3.58
N MET A 86 11.54 5.39 3.38
CA MET A 86 11.05 6.26 4.44
C MET A 86 9.72 5.75 4.99
N ILE A 87 8.76 5.46 4.11
CA ILE A 87 7.46 4.92 4.50
C ILE A 87 7.65 3.61 5.26
N LEU A 88 8.43 2.66 4.76
CA LEU A 88 8.68 1.39 5.47
C LEU A 88 9.26 1.59 6.88
N LYS A 89 10.12 2.60 7.08
CA LYS A 89 10.74 2.88 8.38
C LYS A 89 9.82 3.61 9.36
N THR A 90 8.92 4.45 8.86
CA THR A 90 8.12 5.37 9.70
C THR A 90 6.63 5.04 9.73
N PHE A 91 6.19 4.01 8.98
CA PHE A 91 4.79 3.62 8.93
C PHE A 91 4.29 3.18 10.32
N ASP A 92 3.16 3.74 10.72
CA ASP A 92 2.47 3.42 11.97
C ASP A 92 1.05 2.95 11.62
N PRO A 93 0.74 1.65 11.78
CA PRO A 93 -0.55 1.11 11.37
C PRO A 93 -1.71 1.74 12.16
N LYS A 94 -1.51 2.12 13.43
CA LYS A 94 -2.58 2.70 14.25
C LYS A 94 -2.93 4.10 13.78
N LYS A 95 -1.93 4.90 13.42
CA LYS A 95 -2.17 6.25 12.86
C LYS A 95 -2.83 6.17 11.50
N ALA A 96 -2.39 5.24 10.65
CA ALA A 96 -2.99 5.01 9.34
C ALA A 96 -4.48 4.64 9.48
N ASP A 97 -4.80 3.71 10.39
CA ASP A 97 -6.18 3.31 10.65
C ASP A 97 -7.01 4.45 11.23
N THR A 98 -6.45 5.26 12.13
CA THR A 98 -7.14 6.43 12.69
C THR A 98 -7.55 7.40 11.58
N ILE A 99 -6.61 7.81 10.73
CA ILE A 99 -6.88 8.70 9.58
C ILE A 99 -7.92 8.10 8.65
N PHE A 100 -7.80 6.80 8.34
CA PHE A 100 -8.72 6.10 7.47
C PHE A 100 -10.16 6.04 8.04
N THR A 101 -10.30 5.88 9.36
CA THR A 101 -11.62 5.85 10.01
C THR A 101 -12.22 7.24 10.22
N GLU A 102 -11.41 8.28 10.40
CA GLU A 102 -11.86 9.65 10.62
C GLU A 102 -12.40 10.32 9.35
N GLU A 103 -11.81 10.03 8.19
CA GLU A 103 -12.26 10.61 6.91
C GLU A 103 -13.60 10.02 6.44
N GLY A 104 -14.00 8.83 6.93
CA GLY A 104 -15.29 8.19 6.65
C GLY A 104 -15.53 7.72 5.20
N GLU A 105 -14.76 8.25 4.25
CA GLU A 105 -14.73 7.87 2.84
C GLU A 105 -13.32 7.39 2.44
N THR A 106 -13.22 6.75 1.27
CA THR A 106 -11.90 6.34 0.74
C THR A 106 -11.10 7.58 0.35
N PRO A 107 -9.88 7.77 0.89
CA PRO A 107 -9.10 8.95 0.59
C PRO A 107 -8.70 9.01 -0.90
N ALA A 108 -8.89 10.16 -1.55
CA ALA A 108 -8.60 10.30 -2.99
C ALA A 108 -7.13 10.02 -3.34
N TRP A 109 -6.20 10.36 -2.42
CA TRP A 109 -4.78 10.08 -2.58
C TRP A 109 -4.49 8.57 -2.63
N LEU A 110 -5.28 7.75 -1.93
CA LEU A 110 -5.10 6.30 -1.91
C LEU A 110 -5.44 5.69 -3.26
N THR A 111 -6.53 6.15 -3.88
CA THR A 111 -6.92 5.75 -5.24
C THR A 111 -5.84 6.10 -6.25
N ALA A 112 -5.28 7.32 -6.18
CA ALA A 112 -4.18 7.74 -7.05
C ALA A 112 -2.90 6.90 -6.83
N MET A 113 -2.59 6.54 -5.58
CA MET A 113 -1.44 5.67 -5.29
C MET A 113 -1.58 4.28 -5.94
N ILE A 114 -2.78 3.70 -5.92
CA ILE A 114 -3.03 2.35 -6.47
C ILE A 114 -2.80 2.29 -7.98
N GLU A 115 -2.89 3.39 -8.71
CA GLU A 115 -2.64 3.41 -10.17
C GLU A 115 -1.19 3.03 -10.53
N HIS A 116 -0.24 3.24 -9.61
CA HIS A 116 1.18 3.00 -9.85
C HIS A 116 1.66 1.65 -9.27
N PRO A 117 2.32 0.79 -10.07
CA PRO A 117 2.83 -0.51 -9.62
C PRO A 117 3.80 -0.43 -8.43
N THR A 118 4.65 0.60 -8.38
CA THR A 118 5.64 0.80 -7.29
C THR A 118 4.96 0.90 -5.93
N TRP A 119 3.83 1.63 -5.84
CA TRP A 119 3.09 1.83 -4.61
C TRP A 119 2.24 0.61 -4.24
N ARG A 120 1.66 -0.10 -5.23
CA ARG A 120 1.01 -1.40 -4.99
C ARG A 120 1.97 -2.39 -4.34
N SER A 121 3.21 -2.50 -4.86
CA SER A 121 4.25 -3.33 -4.28
C SER A 121 4.61 -2.93 -2.83
N LEU A 122 4.65 -1.63 -2.53
CA LEU A 122 4.87 -1.15 -1.17
C LEU A 122 3.72 -1.55 -0.23
N ILE A 123 2.47 -1.39 -0.68
CA ILE A 123 1.27 -1.75 0.09
C ILE A 123 1.28 -3.25 0.43
N TYR A 124 1.60 -4.12 -0.54
CA TYR A 124 1.70 -5.56 -0.28
C TYR A 124 2.71 -5.88 0.81
N ARG A 125 3.90 -5.26 0.74
CA ARG A 125 4.95 -5.46 1.75
C ARG A 125 4.53 -4.96 3.13
N LEU A 126 3.89 -3.79 3.21
CA LEU A 126 3.38 -3.26 4.47
C LEU A 126 2.28 -4.16 5.06
N ALA A 127 1.42 -4.74 4.22
CA ALA A 127 0.36 -5.63 4.68
C ALA A 127 0.89 -6.99 5.18
N GLU A 128 2.02 -7.46 4.64
CA GLU A 128 2.72 -8.62 5.21
C GLU A 128 3.26 -8.32 6.61
N GLU A 129 3.87 -7.15 6.79
CA GLU A 129 4.43 -6.73 8.08
C GLU A 129 3.34 -6.37 9.12
N TYR A 130 2.21 -5.82 8.68
CA TYR A 130 1.12 -5.32 9.54
C TYR A 130 -0.24 -5.90 9.11
N PRO A 131 -0.49 -7.20 9.35
CA PRO A 131 -1.69 -7.89 8.86
C PRO A 131 -3.00 -7.41 9.48
N ASP A 132 -2.94 -6.83 10.69
CA ASP A 132 -4.11 -6.34 11.42
C ASP A 132 -4.52 -4.90 11.03
N CYS A 133 -3.76 -4.22 10.16
CA CYS A 133 -4.05 -2.85 9.75
C CYS A 133 -5.28 -2.80 8.84
N LEU A 134 -6.31 -2.09 9.28
CA LEU A 134 -7.57 -1.98 8.55
C LEU A 134 -7.40 -1.28 7.21
N MET A 135 -6.63 -0.18 7.19
CA MET A 135 -6.38 0.62 5.99
C MET A 135 -5.67 -0.22 4.92
N LEU A 136 -4.61 -0.95 5.28
CA LEU A 136 -3.88 -1.80 4.34
C LEU A 136 -4.76 -2.92 3.80
N ASN A 137 -5.56 -3.53 4.67
CA ASN A 137 -6.49 -4.58 4.28
C ASN A 137 -7.54 -4.07 3.28
N PHE A 138 -8.13 -2.92 3.55
CA PHE A 138 -9.06 -2.26 2.64
C PHE A 138 -8.39 -1.88 1.31
N THR A 139 -7.14 -1.39 1.37
CA THR A 139 -6.38 -1.02 0.18
C THR A 139 -6.10 -2.23 -0.72
N ILE A 140 -5.78 -3.40 -0.17
CA ILE A 140 -5.62 -4.63 -0.96
C ILE A 140 -6.92 -4.99 -1.68
N LYS A 141 -8.06 -4.84 -1.00
CA LYS A 141 -9.37 -5.05 -1.62
C LYS A 141 -9.59 -4.09 -2.79
N LEU A 142 -9.30 -2.79 -2.61
CA LEU A 142 -9.37 -1.81 -3.70
C LEU A 142 -8.46 -2.16 -4.88
N ILE A 143 -7.23 -2.58 -4.62
CA ILE A 143 -6.29 -3.02 -5.65
C ILE A 143 -6.87 -4.21 -6.43
N SER A 144 -7.51 -5.14 -5.73
CA SER A 144 -8.20 -6.27 -6.36
C SER A 144 -9.46 -5.84 -7.13
N ASP A 145 -10.24 -4.87 -6.65
CA ASP A 145 -11.41 -4.33 -7.35
C ASP A 145 -11.00 -3.60 -8.63
N ALA A 146 -9.84 -2.94 -8.62
CA ALA A 146 -9.26 -2.26 -9.78
C ALA A 146 -8.68 -3.22 -10.85
N GLY A 147 -8.67 -4.54 -10.60
CA GLY A 147 -8.21 -5.54 -11.57
C GLY A 147 -6.73 -5.93 -11.45
N PHE A 148 -5.99 -5.41 -10.47
CA PHE A 148 -4.57 -5.72 -10.26
C PHE A 148 -4.31 -6.93 -9.36
N GLN A 149 -5.31 -7.80 -9.13
CA GLN A 149 -5.16 -8.98 -8.26
C GLN A 149 -4.07 -9.96 -8.70
N GLY A 150 -3.69 -9.96 -9.98
CA GLY A 150 -2.60 -10.81 -10.49
C GLY A 150 -1.20 -10.38 -10.03
N GLU A 151 -1.04 -9.14 -9.54
CA GLU A 151 0.23 -8.63 -9.00
C GLU A 151 0.44 -9.01 -7.53
N ILE A 152 -0.59 -9.54 -6.86
CA ILE A 152 -0.52 -10.07 -5.51
C ILE A 152 0.24 -11.40 -5.56
N THR A 153 1.56 -11.30 -5.68
CA THR A 153 2.48 -12.45 -5.67
C THR A 153 2.73 -12.96 -4.25
N SER A 154 2.38 -12.16 -3.24
CA SER A 154 2.46 -12.57 -1.85
C SER A 154 1.30 -13.45 -1.46
N ILE A 155 1.62 -14.73 -1.27
CA ILE A 155 0.68 -15.74 -0.82
C ILE A 155 0.13 -15.40 0.58
N SER A 156 0.97 -14.86 1.47
CA SER A 156 0.57 -14.51 2.84
C SER A 156 -0.47 -13.39 2.86
N THR A 157 -0.29 -12.37 2.03
CA THR A 157 -1.22 -11.23 1.97
C THR A 157 -2.57 -11.62 1.37
N ALA A 158 -2.56 -12.46 0.32
CA ALA A 158 -3.80 -12.96 -0.27
C ALA A 158 -4.55 -13.90 0.68
N ALA A 159 -3.83 -14.78 1.41
CA ALA A 159 -4.42 -15.80 2.28
C ALA A 159 -5.12 -15.24 3.54
N GLN A 160 -4.85 -13.99 3.91
CA GLN A 160 -5.48 -13.33 5.07
C GLN A 160 -6.90 -12.84 4.78
N GLN A 161 -7.24 -12.57 3.52
CA GLN A 161 -8.56 -12.09 3.13
C GLN A 161 -9.24 -13.05 2.16
N ILE A 162 -10.32 -13.68 2.61
CA ILE A 162 -11.02 -14.70 1.80
C ILE A 162 -11.52 -14.17 0.46
N GLU A 163 -11.99 -12.92 0.40
CA GLU A 163 -12.49 -12.31 -0.84
C GLU A 163 -11.36 -12.13 -1.87
N VAL A 164 -10.21 -11.62 -1.42
CA VAL A 164 -9.01 -11.44 -2.25
C VAL A 164 -8.48 -12.81 -2.68
N PHE A 165 -8.33 -13.74 -1.73
CA PHE A 165 -7.92 -15.11 -1.99
C PHE A 165 -8.79 -15.78 -3.06
N SER A 166 -10.11 -15.62 -2.97
CA SER A 166 -11.06 -16.22 -3.93
C SER A 166 -10.84 -15.70 -5.35
N ARG A 167 -10.53 -14.41 -5.50
CA ARG A 167 -10.27 -13.78 -6.81
C ARG A 167 -8.92 -14.18 -7.39
N VAL A 168 -7.88 -14.28 -6.54
CA VAL A 168 -6.56 -14.79 -6.95
C VAL A 168 -6.68 -16.26 -7.36
N LEU A 169 -7.35 -17.09 -6.56
CA LEU A 169 -7.62 -18.49 -6.86
C LEU A 169 -8.39 -18.66 -8.17
N LYS A 170 -9.44 -17.86 -8.40
CA LYS A 170 -10.17 -17.85 -9.68
C LYS A 170 -9.25 -17.54 -10.85
N THR A 171 -8.38 -16.55 -10.71
CA THR A 171 -7.43 -16.15 -11.76
C THR A 171 -6.42 -17.27 -12.04
N ALA A 172 -5.88 -17.91 -11.01
CA ALA A 172 -4.98 -19.05 -11.13
C ALA A 172 -5.65 -20.26 -11.81
N ILE A 173 -6.87 -20.62 -11.42
CA ILE A 173 -7.64 -21.71 -12.05
C ILE A 173 -7.94 -21.37 -13.52
N SER A 174 -8.31 -20.13 -13.81
CA SER A 174 -8.60 -19.70 -15.19
C SER A 174 -7.34 -19.78 -16.05
N GLY A 175 -6.19 -19.32 -15.53
CA GLY A 175 -4.89 -19.45 -16.18
C GLY A 175 -4.52 -20.91 -16.46
N PHE A 176 -4.71 -21.80 -15.47
CA PHE A 176 -4.50 -23.24 -15.63
C PHE A 176 -5.38 -23.86 -16.73
N LEU A 177 -6.63 -23.41 -16.85
CA LEU A 177 -7.56 -23.90 -17.88
C LEU A 177 -7.23 -23.39 -19.29
N THR A 178 -6.60 -22.21 -19.41
CA THR A 178 -6.25 -21.60 -20.70
C THR A 178 -4.88 -22.00 -21.20
N THR A 179 -3.94 -22.34 -20.31
CA THR A 179 -2.54 -22.59 -20.66
C THR A 179 -2.31 -24.06 -20.99
N SER A 180 -2.05 -24.38 -22.26
CA SER A 180 -1.81 -25.74 -22.77
C SER A 180 -0.41 -26.28 -22.47
N ASP A 181 0.62 -25.43 -22.49
CA ASP A 181 2.01 -25.91 -22.55
C ASP A 181 2.74 -25.87 -21.20
N ASP A 182 2.37 -24.97 -20.28
CA ASP A 182 2.99 -24.77 -18.96
C ASP A 182 2.06 -25.10 -17.77
N TRP A 183 1.24 -26.15 -17.91
CA TRP A 183 0.26 -26.54 -16.89
C TRP A 183 0.92 -26.91 -15.55
N GLN A 184 2.14 -27.46 -15.59
CA GLN A 184 2.84 -27.96 -14.40
C GLN A 184 3.37 -26.82 -13.53
N LYS A 185 3.93 -25.78 -14.15
CA LYS A 185 4.34 -24.56 -13.45
C LYS A 185 3.13 -23.83 -12.85
N SER A 186 2.03 -23.77 -13.60
CA SER A 186 0.77 -23.16 -13.13
C SER A 186 0.19 -23.90 -11.91
N ILE A 187 0.32 -25.24 -11.89
CA ILE A 187 -0.07 -26.05 -10.74
C ILE A 187 0.84 -25.79 -9.54
N ASP A 188 2.16 -25.73 -9.73
CA ASP A 188 3.09 -25.50 -8.62
C ASP A 188 2.87 -24.12 -7.97
N GLU A 189 2.64 -23.08 -8.78
CA GLU A 189 2.30 -21.74 -8.28
C GLU A 189 0.97 -21.73 -7.53
N CYS A 190 -0.06 -22.39 -8.09
CA CYS A 190 -1.36 -22.54 -7.44
C CYS A 190 -1.28 -23.37 -6.15
N GLY A 191 -0.49 -24.44 -6.16
CA GLY A 191 -0.26 -25.34 -5.03
C GLY A 191 0.37 -24.59 -3.86
N LYS A 192 1.50 -23.90 -4.09
CA LYS A 192 2.14 -23.06 -3.07
C LYS A 192 1.18 -22.03 -2.48
N MET A 193 0.36 -21.41 -3.33
CA MET A 193 -0.63 -20.43 -2.89
C MET A 193 -1.71 -21.04 -1.99
N VAL A 194 -2.27 -22.18 -2.39
CA VAL A 194 -3.36 -22.85 -1.68
C VAL A 194 -2.88 -23.50 -0.38
N CYS A 195 -1.68 -24.09 -0.39
CA CYS A 195 -1.10 -24.83 0.74
C CYS A 195 -0.51 -23.95 1.84
N HIS A 196 -0.38 -22.63 1.61
CA HIS A 196 0.18 -21.70 2.59
C HIS A 196 -0.56 -21.66 3.93
N GLY A 197 -1.89 -21.85 3.91
CA GLY A 197 -2.73 -21.94 5.10
C GLY A 197 -3.60 -23.18 5.08
N GLN A 198 -3.83 -23.79 6.24
CA GLN A 198 -4.77 -24.92 6.34
C GLN A 198 -6.19 -24.48 5.95
N HIS A 199 -6.59 -23.27 6.32
CA HIS A 199 -7.89 -22.69 5.97
C HIS A 199 -8.02 -22.42 4.47
N THR A 200 -6.98 -21.88 3.82
CA THR A 200 -6.97 -21.64 2.36
C THR A 200 -6.99 -22.96 1.58
N TYR A 201 -6.29 -23.98 2.08
CA TYR A 201 -6.30 -25.32 1.51
C TYR A 201 -7.71 -25.92 1.55
N VAL A 202 -8.34 -25.95 2.73
CA VAL A 202 -9.69 -26.51 2.90
C VAL A 202 -10.70 -25.76 2.02
N TYR A 203 -10.66 -24.43 2.01
CA TYR A 203 -11.53 -23.61 1.18
C TYR A 203 -11.37 -23.95 -0.32
N SER A 204 -10.13 -24.03 -0.80
CA SER A 204 -9.84 -24.33 -2.20
C SER A 204 -10.26 -25.75 -2.59
N GLN A 205 -10.04 -26.74 -1.73
CA GLN A 205 -10.46 -28.12 -1.97
C GLN A 205 -11.98 -28.26 -2.02
N VAL A 206 -12.72 -27.55 -1.16
CA VAL A 206 -14.19 -27.52 -1.22
C VAL A 206 -14.65 -26.91 -2.54
N LEU A 207 -14.06 -25.80 -2.96
CA LEU A 207 -14.41 -25.13 -4.21
C LEU A 207 -14.11 -26.02 -5.44
N LEU A 208 -12.92 -26.62 -5.50
CA LEU A 208 -12.54 -27.55 -6.56
C LEU A 208 -13.41 -28.81 -6.56
N HIS A 209 -13.81 -29.31 -5.39
CA HIS A 209 -14.73 -30.44 -5.30
C HIS A 209 -16.10 -30.10 -5.88
N VAL A 210 -16.64 -28.92 -5.59
CA VAL A 210 -17.91 -28.45 -6.19
C VAL A 210 -17.76 -28.34 -7.71
N LEU A 211 -16.69 -27.70 -8.20
CA LEU A 211 -16.43 -27.58 -9.64
C LEU A 211 -16.20 -28.93 -10.33
N SER A 212 -15.68 -29.93 -9.61
CA SER A 212 -15.45 -31.27 -10.17
C SER A 212 -16.73 -32.05 -10.48
N LYS A 213 -17.87 -31.62 -9.93
CA LYS A 213 -19.19 -32.22 -10.20
C LYS A 213 -19.78 -31.79 -11.55
N GLU A 214 -19.22 -30.77 -12.18
CA GLU A 214 -19.69 -30.28 -13.47
C GLU A 214 -19.40 -31.27 -14.60
N ALA A 215 -20.39 -31.50 -15.47
CA ALA A 215 -20.29 -32.47 -16.56
C ALA A 215 -19.23 -32.07 -17.61
N LYS A 216 -18.95 -30.77 -17.75
CA LYS A 216 -17.95 -30.22 -18.68
C LYS A 216 -16.78 -29.66 -17.89
N GLY A 217 -15.60 -30.27 -18.01
CA GLY A 217 -14.38 -29.81 -17.34
C GLY A 217 -14.20 -30.25 -15.88
N GLY A 218 -15.17 -30.96 -15.28
CA GLY A 218 -15.06 -31.45 -13.91
C GLY A 218 -13.90 -32.43 -13.68
N SER A 219 -13.54 -33.23 -14.69
CA SER A 219 -12.37 -34.12 -14.63
C SER A 219 -11.05 -33.33 -14.50
N THR A 220 -10.92 -32.20 -15.21
CA THR A 220 -9.77 -31.29 -15.12
C THR A 220 -9.67 -30.66 -13.74
N MET A 221 -10.80 -30.24 -13.15
CA MET A 221 -10.83 -29.71 -11.78
C MET A 221 -10.49 -30.77 -10.73
N LYS A 222 -10.97 -32.01 -10.93
CA LYS A 222 -10.59 -33.15 -10.08
C LYS A 222 -9.08 -33.43 -10.15
N ARG A 223 -8.48 -33.33 -11.35
CA ARG A 223 -7.05 -33.48 -11.55
C ARG A 223 -6.26 -32.39 -10.82
N LEU A 224 -6.69 -31.14 -10.94
CA LEU A 224 -6.09 -30.00 -10.22
C LEU A 224 -6.14 -30.21 -8.70
N ALA A 225 -7.29 -30.63 -8.15
CA ALA A 225 -7.44 -30.92 -6.72
C ALA A 225 -6.51 -32.02 -6.22
N GLN A 226 -6.28 -33.06 -7.03
CA GLN A 226 -5.34 -34.14 -6.72
C GLN A 226 -3.89 -33.68 -6.70
N GLU A 227 -3.49 -32.85 -7.68
CA GLU A 227 -2.11 -32.32 -7.71
C GLU A 227 -1.85 -31.34 -6.57
N ILE A 228 -2.82 -30.50 -6.21
CA ILE A 228 -2.72 -29.65 -5.01
C ILE A 228 -2.60 -30.49 -3.74
N THR A 229 -3.40 -31.57 -3.60
CA THR A 229 -3.28 -32.50 -2.47
C THR A 229 -1.90 -33.14 -2.41
N LYS A 230 -1.33 -33.51 -3.57
CA LYS A 230 0.02 -34.08 -3.66
C LYS A 230 1.09 -33.07 -3.25
N CYS A 231 0.95 -31.81 -3.66
CA CYS A 231 1.82 -30.71 -3.25
C CYS A 231 1.78 -30.51 -1.73
N ALA A 232 0.57 -30.50 -1.13
CA ALA A 232 0.38 -30.39 0.32
C ALA A 232 0.97 -31.56 1.14
N GLN A 233 1.19 -32.73 0.52
CA GLN A 233 1.82 -33.88 1.16
C GLN A 233 3.35 -33.86 1.08
N GLN A 234 3.92 -33.00 0.22
CA GLN A 234 5.35 -32.88 -0.02
C GLN A 234 5.99 -31.70 0.74
N GLU A 235 5.18 -30.77 1.26
CA GLU A 235 5.56 -29.73 2.22
C GLU A 235 5.50 -30.24 3.66
#